data_AF-A0A380E0K1-F1
#
_entry.id   AF-A0A380E0K1-F1
#
_cell.length_a   1.000
_cell.length_b   1.000
_cell.length_c   1.000
_cell.angle_alpha   90.00
_cell.angle_beta   90.00
_cell.angle_gamma   90.00
#
_symmetry.space_group_name_H-M   'P 1'
#
loop_
_entity.id
_entity.type
_entity.pdbx_description
1 polymer ?
#
loop_
_entity_poly.entity_id
_entity_poly.type
_entity_poly.pdbx_seq_one_letter_code
_entity_poly.pdbx_strand_id
1 'polypeptide(L)' 'MKLGFPAHMSKLTRIESGGFVLKDSLTLEQIKELHEQDSLQNKLFPLEYGLKGLPSIKIKDSHIKNVF' A
#
# COMPACT_ATOMS: atom_id res chain seq x y z
N MET A 1 32.83 4.13 11.67
CA MET A 1 31.74 4.59 12.55
C MET A 1 31.82 6.10 12.67
N LYS A 2 30.76 6.84 12.32
CA LYS A 2 30.83 8.32 12.14
C LYS A 2 30.78 9.10 13.46
N LEU A 3 30.28 8.51 14.55
CA LEU A 3 30.06 9.16 15.84
C LEU A 3 31.02 8.73 16.96
N GLY A 4 31.93 7.77 16.72
CA GLY A 4 32.90 7.31 17.72
C GLY A 4 32.35 6.44 18.87
N PHE A 5 31.04 6.24 18.94
CA PHE A 5 30.36 5.40 19.94
C PHE A 5 29.50 4.32 19.28
N PRO A 6 29.26 3.17 19.94
CA PRO A 6 28.31 2.17 19.45
C PRO A 6 26.89 2.73 19.46
N ALA A 7 26.13 2.41 18.43
CA ALA A 7 24.72 2.79 18.31
C ALA A 7 23.92 1.62 17.71
N HIS A 8 22.64 1.54 18.06
CA HIS A 8 21.70 0.61 17.46
C HIS A 8 20.35 1.29 17.22
N MET A 9 19.53 0.70 16.36
CA MET A 9 18.18 1.17 16.11
C MET A 9 17.28 0.80 17.31
N SER A 10 16.76 1.80 18.03
CA SER A 10 15.83 1.59 19.15
C SER A 10 14.38 1.57 18.70
N LYS A 11 14.06 2.29 17.62
CA LYS A 11 12.73 2.36 17.02
C LYS A 11 12.84 2.69 15.54
N LEU A 12 12.00 2.03 14.75
CA LEU A 12 11.81 2.34 13.34
C LEU A 12 10.32 2.22 13.02
N THR A 13 9.79 3.19 12.29
CA THR A 13 8.42 3.17 11.78
C THR A 13 8.48 3.40 10.28
N ARG A 14 7.94 2.48 9.50
CA ARG A 14 7.79 2.65 8.06
C ARG A 14 6.71 3.68 7.79
N ILE A 15 7.05 4.77 7.10
CA ILE A 15 6.10 5.83 6.75
C ILE A 15 5.52 5.72 5.34
N GLU A 16 6.14 4.89 4.49
CA GLU A 16 5.72 4.65 3.11
C GLU A 16 6.13 3.25 2.64
N SER A 17 5.33 2.62 1.77
CA SER A 17 5.64 1.37 1.09
C SER A 17 4.88 1.30 -0.23
N GLY A 18 5.57 1.27 -1.37
CA GLY A 18 4.94 1.02 -2.68
C GLY A 18 3.83 2.01 -3.05
N GLY A 19 4.00 3.30 -2.70
CA GLY A 19 2.99 4.35 -2.93
C GLY A 19 1.87 4.42 -1.89
N PHE A 20 1.87 3.54 -0.88
CA PHE A 20 1.02 3.67 0.30
C PHE A 20 1.75 4.46 1.38
N VAL A 21 1.11 5.48 1.95
CA VAL A 21 1.70 6.32 3.00
C VAL A 21 0.99 6.11 4.33
N LEU A 22 1.70 6.33 5.44
CA LEU A 22 1.22 6.02 6.79
C LEU A 22 -0.13 6.67 7.14
N LYS A 23 -0.41 7.87 6.63
CA LYS A 23 -1.69 8.58 6.84
C LYS A 23 -2.91 7.85 6.26
N ASP A 24 -2.70 6.96 5.30
CA ASP A 24 -3.76 6.20 4.63
C ASP A 24 -3.93 4.80 5.25
N SER A 25 -3.09 4.44 6.23
CA SER A 25 -3.16 3.17 6.93
C SER A 25 -4.26 3.16 7.99
N LEU A 26 -4.84 1.98 8.22
CA LEU A 26 -5.79 1.74 9.30
C LEU A 26 -5.14 0.88 10.39
N THR A 27 -5.52 1.11 11.65
CA THR A 27 -5.20 0.18 12.73
C THR A 27 -6.10 -1.06 12.65
N LEU A 28 -5.74 -2.12 13.39
CA LEU A 28 -6.55 -3.34 13.43
C LEU A 28 -7.93 -3.09 14.06
N GLU A 29 -7.99 -2.20 15.05
CA GLU A 29 -9.23 -1.78 15.71
C GLU A 29 -10.15 -1.05 14.72
N GLN A 30 -9.61 -0.11 13.95
CA GLN A 30 -10.37 0.61 12.92
C GLN A 30 -10.89 -0.35 11.83
N ILE A 31 -10.07 -1.32 11.40
CA ILE A 31 -10.50 -2.35 10.43
C ILE A 31 -11.68 -3.16 11.00
N LYS A 32 -11.61 -3.55 12.27
CA LYS A 32 -12.69 -4.29 12.93
C LYS A 32 -13.99 -3.48 12.99
N GLU A 33 -13.93 -2.23 13.44
CA GLU A 33 -15.09 -1.33 13.52
C GLU A 33 -15.75 -1.13 12.14
N LEU A 34 -14.95 -0.89 11.10
CA LEU A 34 -15.46 -0.71 9.74
C LEU A 34 -16.09 -1.99 9.18
N HIS A 35 -15.58 -3.15 9.56
CA HIS A 35 -16.15 -4.43 9.17
C HIS A 35 -17.52 -4.66 9.82
N GLU A 36 -17.65 -4.39 11.13
CA GLU A 36 -18.92 -4.50 11.87
C GLU A 36 -19.99 -3.52 11.36
N GLN A 37 -19.57 -2.41 10.74
CA GLN A 37 -20.44 -1.41 10.12
C GLN A 37 -20.72 -1.67 8.63
N ASP A 38 -20.30 -2.82 8.08
CA ASP A 38 -20.39 -3.15 6.64
C ASP A 38 -19.80 -2.07 5.71
N SER A 39 -18.82 -1.31 6.19
CA SER A 39 -18.26 -0.13 5.50
C SER A 39 -16.78 -0.26 5.11
N LEU A 40 -16.13 -1.39 5.45
CA LEU A 40 -14.72 -1.66 5.15
C LEU A 40 -14.39 -1.56 3.65
N GLN A 41 -15.33 -1.94 2.78
CA GLN A 41 -15.17 -1.87 1.32
C GLN A 41 -14.80 -0.45 0.83
N ASN A 42 -15.27 0.58 1.53
CA ASN A 42 -14.99 1.99 1.21
C ASN A 42 -13.53 2.40 1.45
N LYS A 43 -12.75 1.55 2.13
CA LYS A 43 -11.33 1.80 2.44
C LYS A 43 -10.38 0.95 1.59
N LEU A 44 -10.88 0.02 0.79
CA LEU A 44 -10.04 -0.79 -0.07
C LEU A 44 -9.57 0.02 -1.28
N PHE A 45 -8.27 -0.07 -1.54
CA PHE A 45 -7.69 0.46 -2.78
C PHE A 45 -7.91 -0.53 -3.92
N PRO A 46 -8.09 -0.05 -5.16
CA PRO A 46 -8.05 -0.92 -6.33
C PRO A 46 -6.68 -1.60 -6.43
N LEU A 47 -6.63 -2.83 -6.93
CA LEU A 47 -5.38 -3.60 -7.02
C LEU A 47 -4.31 -2.87 -7.84
N GLU A 48 -4.75 -2.14 -8.88
CA GLU A 48 -3.92 -1.32 -9.75
C GLU A 48 -3.19 -0.20 -9.00
N TYR A 49 -3.67 0.21 -7.82
CA TYR A 49 -2.99 1.20 -7.00
C TYR A 49 -1.55 0.77 -6.66
N GLY A 50 -1.37 -0.51 -6.30
CA GLY A 50 -0.04 -1.07 -6.00
C GLY A 50 0.88 -1.18 -7.22
N LEU A 51 0.35 -1.01 -8.43
CA LEU A 51 1.08 -1.07 -9.70
C LEU A 51 1.41 0.31 -10.27
N LYS A 52 1.02 1.41 -9.60
CA LYS A 52 1.22 2.79 -10.08
C LYS A 52 2.69 3.16 -10.37
N GLY A 53 3.64 2.47 -9.74
CA GLY A 53 5.07 2.67 -9.99
C GLY A 53 5.57 2.04 -11.31
N LEU A 54 4.74 1.25 -12.00
CA LEU A 54 5.08 0.58 -13.25
C LEU A 54 4.56 1.37 -14.47
N PRO A 55 5.26 1.30 -15.62
CA PRO A 55 4.73 1.81 -16.88
C PRO A 55 3.38 1.15 -17.21
N SER A 56 2.40 1.96 -17.60
CA SER A 56 1.07 1.48 -17.99
C SER A 56 0.87 1.62 -19.50
N ILE A 57 0.39 0.55 -20.13
CA ILE A 57 0.04 0.51 -21.55
C ILE A 57 -1.42 0.10 -21.66
N LYS A 58 -2.24 0.98 -22.23
CA LYS A 58 -3.64 0.65 -22.53
C LYS A 58 -3.72 -0.13 -23.83
N ILE A 59 -4.32 -1.31 -23.77
CA ILE A 59 -4.60 -2.15 -24.96
C ILE A 59 -6.10 -2.07 -25.30
N LYS A 60 -6.43 -2.30 -26.58
CA LYS A 60 -7.83 -2.44 -27.01
C LYS A 60 -8.38 -3.80 -26.57
N ASP A 61 -9.67 -3.85 -26.27
CA ASP A 61 -10.37 -5.07 -25.83
C ASP A 61 -10.17 -6.25 -26.79
N SER A 62 -10.09 -5.98 -28.10
CA SER A 62 -9.85 -7.00 -29.13
C SER A 62 -8.53 -7.76 -28.97
N HIS A 63 -7.57 -7.25 -28.19
CA HIS A 63 -6.26 -7.85 -27.97
C HIS A 63 -6.09 -8.48 -26.59
N ILE A 64 -7.08 -8.41 -25.69
CA ILE A 64 -6.97 -8.93 -24.32
C ILE A 64 -6.62 -10.43 -24.31
N LYS A 65 -7.25 -11.23 -25.18
CA LYS A 65 -7.01 -12.67 -25.28
C LYS A 65 -5.58 -13.06 -25.72
N ASN A 66 -4.79 -12.11 -26.24
CA ASN A 66 -3.44 -12.39 -26.72
C ASN A 66 -2.36 -12.02 -25.68
N VAL A 67 -2.77 -11.47 -24.53
CA VAL A 67 -1.88 -11.04 -23.43
C VAL A 67 -1.95 -12.02 -22.25
N PHE A 68 -2.99 -12.86 -22.21
CA PHE A 68 -3.17 -13.97 -21.27
C PHE A 68 -3.07 -15.30 -22.02
#